data_AF-A0A919ZIJ9-F1
#
_entry.id   AF-A0A919ZIJ9-F1
#
_cell.length_a   1.000
_cell.length_b   1.000
_cell.length_c   1.000
_cell.angle_alpha   90.00
_cell.angle_beta   90.00
_cell.angle_gamma   90.00
#
_symmetry.space_group_name_H-M   'P 1'
#
loop_
_entity.id
_entity.type
_entity.pdbx_description
1 polymer ?
#
loop_
_entity_poly.entity_id
_entity_poly.type
_entity_poly.pdbx_seq_one_letter_code
_entity_poly.pdbx_strand_id
1 'polypeptide(L)'
;MKKNILSALILALLVQLSLVSFSFALANPKNLSAVEFYNKIDHSVFSEYQNASLNLKEYIQIKDLVKITDKIDNNTKDKYERVFKEYAAHNSKEWDNNKYVYVFISFKDEPKYTSSKYAIFDATTYQLMSSGKDWGLKE
;
A
#
# COMPACT_ATOMS: atom_id res chain seq x y z
N MET A 1 0.99 -40.44 -44.71
CA MET A 1 -0.05 -39.56 -44.10
C MET A 1 -0.24 -39.72 -42.60
N LYS A 2 -0.17 -40.93 -41.99
CA LYS A 2 -0.45 -41.12 -40.55
C LYS A 2 0.56 -40.45 -39.58
N LYS A 3 1.85 -40.32 -39.94
CA LYS A 3 2.89 -39.70 -39.07
C LYS A 3 2.68 -38.20 -38.83
N ASN A 4 2.17 -37.47 -39.83
CA ASN A 4 2.03 -36.01 -39.77
C ASN A 4 0.89 -35.58 -38.82
N ILE A 5 -0.15 -36.41 -38.70
CA ILE A 5 -1.30 -36.15 -37.81
C ILE A 5 -0.91 -36.37 -36.35
N LEU A 6 -0.14 -37.42 -36.07
CA LEU A 6 0.35 -37.71 -34.71
C LEU A 6 1.27 -36.59 -34.20
N SER A 7 2.15 -36.06 -35.06
CA SER A 7 3.04 -34.97 -34.69
C SER A 7 2.30 -33.65 -34.42
N ALA A 8 1.22 -33.38 -35.16
CA ALA A 8 0.39 -32.20 -34.94
C ALA A 8 -0.39 -32.28 -33.61
N LEU A 9 -0.87 -33.47 -33.23
CA LEU A 9 -1.56 -33.70 -31.95
C LEU A 9 -0.63 -33.54 -30.75
N ILE A 10 0.61 -34.05 -30.84
CA ILE A 10 1.61 -33.88 -29.78
C ILE A 10 1.97 -32.41 -29.60
N LEU A 11 2.11 -31.66 -30.69
CA LEU A 11 2.41 -30.24 -30.64
C LEU A 11 1.27 -29.43 -30.01
N ALA A 12 0.01 -29.74 -30.37
CA ALA A 12 -1.17 -29.12 -29.77
C ALA A 12 -1.27 -29.37 -28.26
N LEU A 13 -0.95 -30.60 -27.81
CA LEU A 13 -0.96 -30.96 -26.40
C LEU A 13 0.13 -30.22 -25.61
N LEU A 14 1.33 -30.07 -26.18
CA LEU A 14 2.43 -29.32 -25.56
C LEU A 14 2.12 -27.82 -25.43
N VAL A 15 1.46 -27.23 -26.43
CA VAL A 15 1.01 -25.82 -26.37
C VAL A 15 -0.03 -25.65 -25.27
N GLN A 16 -1.00 -26.57 -25.14
CA GLN A 16 -2.00 -26.51 -24.07
C GLN A 16 -1.39 -26.66 -22.68
N LEU A 17 -0.41 -27.55 -22.49
CA LEU A 17 0.31 -27.72 -21.23
C LEU A 17 1.10 -26.45 -20.84
N SER A 18 1.68 -25.75 -21.82
CA SER A 18 2.42 -24.51 -21.55
C SER A 18 1.53 -23.35 -21.07
N LEU A 19 0.26 -23.31 -21.49
CA LEU A 19 -0.69 -22.28 -21.07
C LEU A 19 -1.18 -22.47 -19.62
N VAL A 20 -1.29 -23.71 -19.15
CA VAL A 20 -1.71 -24.02 -17.77
C VAL A 20 -0.64 -23.60 -16.75
N SER A 21 0.65 -23.64 -17.12
CA SER A 21 1.75 -23.21 -16.24
C SER A 21 1.80 -21.69 -16.01
N PHE A 22 1.25 -20.87 -16.91
CA PHE A 22 1.18 -19.41 -16.71
C PHE A 22 0.14 -19.01 -15.65
N SER A 23 -0.91 -19.82 -15.43
CA SER A 23 -1.94 -19.51 -14.43
C SER A 23 -1.47 -19.73 -12.99
N PHE A 24 -0.42 -20.54 -12.75
CA PHE A 24 0.09 -20.79 -11.40
C PHE A 24 1.20 -19.82 -10.97
N ALA A 25 1.91 -19.17 -11.90
CA ALA A 25 2.86 -18.10 -11.59
C ALA A 25 2.17 -16.78 -11.19
N LEU A 26 0.87 -16.64 -11.47
CA LEU A 26 0.07 -15.45 -11.14
C LEU A 26 -0.61 -15.52 -9.77
N ALA A 27 -0.36 -16.56 -8.97
CA ALA A 27 -1.17 -16.88 -7.79
C ALA A 27 -0.64 -16.34 -6.46
N ASN A 28 0.49 -15.61 -6.42
CA ASN A 28 0.92 -14.87 -5.24
C ASN A 28 1.85 -13.73 -5.68
N PRO A 29 1.36 -12.52 -5.98
CA PRO A 29 2.25 -11.37 -6.00
C PRO A 29 2.91 -11.32 -4.62
N LYS A 30 4.23 -11.52 -4.57
CA LYS A 30 4.99 -11.38 -3.34
C LYS A 30 4.84 -9.92 -2.93
N ASN A 31 3.91 -9.64 -2.02
CA ASN A 31 3.60 -8.27 -1.61
C ASN A 31 4.89 -7.63 -1.12
N LEU A 32 5.24 -6.49 -1.73
CA LEU A 32 6.44 -5.75 -1.36
C LEU A 32 6.33 -5.35 0.10
N SER A 33 7.44 -5.34 0.83
CA SER A 33 7.48 -4.64 2.12
C SER A 33 7.18 -3.15 1.90
N ALA A 34 6.70 -2.47 2.93
CA ALA A 34 6.39 -1.04 2.82
C ALA A 34 7.60 -0.19 2.42
N VAL A 35 8.81 -0.58 2.86
CA VAL A 35 10.07 0.07 2.48
C VAL A 35 10.40 -0.16 1.00
N GLU A 36 10.27 -1.39 0.52
CA GLU A 36 10.48 -1.70 -0.90
C GLU A 36 9.48 -0.98 -1.80
N PHE A 37 8.21 -0.90 -1.38
CA PHE A 37 7.19 -0.16 -2.11
C PHE A 37 7.52 1.33 -2.13
N TYR A 38 7.88 1.93 -0.99
CA TYR A 38 8.29 3.34 -0.92
C TYR A 38 9.45 3.67 -1.86
N ASN A 39 10.44 2.79 -1.98
CA ASN A 39 11.58 3.00 -2.88
C ASN A 39 11.22 2.89 -4.38
N LYS A 40 10.02 2.40 -4.71
CA LYS A 40 9.54 2.22 -6.08
C LYS A 40 8.47 3.22 -6.51
N ILE A 41 7.84 3.93 -5.58
CA ILE A 41 6.81 4.91 -5.93
C ILE A 41 7.43 6.18 -6.53
N ASP A 42 6.62 6.93 -7.26
CA ASP A 42 6.96 8.29 -7.63
C ASP A 42 6.95 9.19 -6.38
N HIS A 43 8.13 9.67 -6.00
CA HIS A 43 8.31 10.55 -4.84
C HIS A 43 7.71 11.95 -5.01
N SER A 44 7.24 12.31 -6.21
CA SER A 44 6.40 13.48 -6.43
C SER A 44 5.04 13.35 -5.72
N VAL A 45 4.52 12.11 -5.60
CA VAL A 45 3.24 11.80 -4.95
C VAL A 45 3.39 11.78 -3.44
N PHE A 46 4.47 11.16 -2.95
CA PHE A 46 4.84 11.20 -1.54
C PHE A 46 6.35 11.06 -1.38
N SER A 47 6.92 12.01 -0.65
CA SER A 47 8.29 11.95 -0.16
C SER A 47 8.26 12.16 1.35
N GLU A 48 9.29 11.72 2.06
CA GLU A 48 9.46 12.07 3.48
C GLU A 48 9.96 13.51 3.63
N TYR A 49 9.85 14.10 4.82
CA TYR A 49 10.61 15.30 5.14
C TYR A 49 12.09 14.91 5.32
N GLN A 50 13.02 15.69 4.77
CA GLN A 50 14.46 15.42 4.89
C GLN A 50 14.92 15.37 6.37
N ASN A 51 14.33 16.23 7.21
CA ASN A 51 14.60 16.30 8.65
C ASN A 51 13.36 15.86 9.43
N ALA A 52 12.75 14.74 9.03
CA ALA A 52 11.59 14.20 9.72
C ALA A 52 11.98 13.79 11.15
N SER A 53 11.13 14.12 12.13
CA SER A 53 11.23 13.59 13.48
C SER A 53 10.70 12.17 13.58
N LEU A 54 9.73 11.82 12.72
CA LEU A 54 9.18 10.47 12.61
C LEU A 54 8.80 10.17 11.17
N ASN A 55 9.16 8.97 10.72
CA ASN A 55 8.74 8.41 9.44
C ASN A 55 8.15 7.02 9.69
N LEU A 56 6.92 6.80 9.26
CA LEU A 56 6.23 5.53 9.33
C LEU A 56 5.99 5.01 7.92
N LYS A 57 6.34 3.73 7.71
CA LYS A 57 6.08 3.00 6.48
C LYS A 57 5.50 1.65 6.83
N GLU A 58 4.20 1.47 6.62
CA GLU A 58 3.47 0.29 7.07
C GLU A 58 2.72 -0.38 5.93
N TYR A 59 2.69 -1.71 5.96
CA TYR A 59 1.83 -2.52 5.11
C TYR A 59 0.83 -3.21 6.02
N ILE A 60 -0.43 -2.83 5.94
CA ILE A 60 -1.43 -3.19 6.95
C ILE A 60 -2.80 -3.42 6.32
N GLN A 61 -3.66 -4.18 7.01
CA GLN A 61 -5.07 -4.24 6.63
C GLN A 61 -5.77 -2.91 6.95
N ILE A 62 -6.70 -2.50 6.09
CA ILE A 62 -7.45 -1.24 6.27
C ILE A 62 -8.14 -1.18 7.64
N LYS A 63 -8.67 -2.32 8.13
CA LYS A 63 -9.32 -2.40 9.44
C LYS A 63 -8.39 -2.06 10.62
N ASP A 64 -7.09 -2.26 10.44
CA ASP A 64 -6.06 -2.03 11.44
C ASP A 64 -5.34 -0.68 11.25
N LEU A 65 -5.72 0.11 10.24
CA LEU A 65 -5.13 1.42 9.91
C LEU A 65 -5.08 2.36 11.12
N VAL A 66 -6.14 2.36 11.93
CA VAL A 66 -6.24 3.18 13.15
C VAL A 66 -5.14 2.82 14.15
N LYS A 67 -4.71 1.56 14.25
CA LYS A 67 -3.67 1.13 15.19
C LYS A 67 -2.29 1.73 14.88
N ILE A 68 -2.07 2.23 13.66
CA ILE A 68 -0.81 2.91 13.32
C ILE A 68 -0.62 4.16 14.19
N THR A 69 -1.70 4.78 14.67
CA THR A 69 -1.60 5.99 15.49
C THR A 69 -1.03 5.75 16.88
N ASP A 70 -0.94 4.49 17.32
CA ASP A 70 -0.24 4.13 18.56
C ASP A 70 1.29 4.32 18.47
N LYS A 71 1.82 4.44 17.24
CA LYS A 71 3.23 4.75 16.97
C LYS A 71 3.51 6.26 16.89
N ILE A 72 2.48 7.08 17.07
CA ILE A 72 2.53 8.54 16.94
C ILE A 72 2.45 9.16 18.35
N ASP A 73 3.14 10.28 18.57
CA ASP A 73 3.06 11.01 19.83
C ASP A 73 1.62 11.46 20.16
N ASN A 74 1.28 11.44 21.45
CA ASN A 74 -0.07 11.71 21.94
C ASN A 74 -0.63 13.06 21.46
N ASN A 75 0.19 14.10 21.30
CA ASN A 75 -0.28 15.42 20.90
C ASN A 75 -0.81 15.46 19.46
N THR A 76 -0.43 14.49 18.61
CA THR A 76 -0.88 14.41 17.21
C THR A 76 -1.68 13.15 16.92
N LYS A 77 -1.72 12.19 17.85
CA LYS A 77 -2.43 10.92 17.74
C LYS A 77 -3.91 11.10 17.43
N ASP A 78 -4.64 11.87 18.24
CA ASP A 78 -6.11 12.02 18.13
C ASP A 78 -6.56 12.49 16.74
N LYS A 79 -5.77 13.41 16.16
CA LYS A 79 -6.01 13.96 14.83
C LYS A 79 -5.91 12.89 13.75
N TYR A 80 -4.82 12.12 13.76
CA TYR A 80 -4.61 11.04 12.81
C TYR A 80 -5.58 9.89 13.04
N GLU A 81 -5.96 9.63 14.29
CA GLU A 81 -6.94 8.61 14.63
C GLU A 81 -8.28 8.95 14.01
N ARG A 82 -8.71 10.21 14.05
CA ARG A 82 -9.93 10.68 13.37
C ARG A 82 -9.83 10.50 11.85
N VAL A 83 -8.75 10.98 11.21
CA VAL A 83 -8.56 10.86 9.76
C VAL A 83 -8.60 9.40 9.31
N PHE A 84 -7.90 8.52 10.02
CA PHE A 84 -7.85 7.10 9.67
C PHE A 84 -9.14 6.36 10.01
N LYS A 85 -9.86 6.74 11.07
CA LYS A 85 -11.21 6.23 11.36
C LYS A 85 -12.19 6.61 10.25
N GLU A 86 -12.20 7.87 9.83
CA GLU A 86 -13.05 8.34 8.74
C GLU A 86 -12.71 7.64 7.43
N TYR A 87 -11.42 7.50 7.12
CA TYR A 87 -10.98 6.77 5.93
C TYR A 87 -11.40 5.29 5.99
N ALA A 88 -11.13 4.60 7.09
CA ALA A 88 -11.51 3.20 7.26
C ALA A 88 -13.02 3.01 7.21
N ALA A 89 -13.82 3.91 7.81
CA ALA A 89 -15.27 3.86 7.78
C ALA A 89 -15.87 4.08 6.37
N HIS A 90 -15.32 5.01 5.59
CA HIS A 90 -15.76 5.22 4.20
C HIS A 90 -15.41 4.04 3.30
N ASN A 91 -14.20 3.49 3.44
CA ASN A 91 -13.72 2.41 2.57
C ASN A 91 -14.24 1.02 3.00
N SER A 92 -14.53 0.80 4.28
CA SER A 92 -15.06 -0.49 4.78
C SER A 92 -16.48 -0.81 4.33
N LYS A 93 -17.27 0.18 3.88
CA LYS A 93 -18.62 -0.06 3.34
C LYS A 93 -18.62 -0.59 1.91
N GLU A 94 -17.57 -0.30 1.13
CA GLU A 94 -17.46 -0.70 -0.28
C GLU A 94 -16.39 -1.79 -0.50
N TRP A 95 -15.51 -2.06 0.47
CA TRP A 95 -14.32 -2.89 0.30
C TRP A 95 -14.22 -3.95 1.41
N ASP A 96 -13.96 -5.20 1.02
CA ASP A 96 -13.67 -6.33 1.91
C ASP A 96 -12.66 -5.91 2.99
N ASN A 97 -13.03 -6.09 4.27
CA ASN A 97 -12.20 -5.75 5.44
C ASN A 97 -10.82 -6.44 5.44
N ASN A 98 -10.59 -7.39 4.52
CA ASN A 98 -9.30 -8.04 4.30
C ASN A 98 -8.37 -7.30 3.33
N LYS A 99 -8.76 -6.16 2.77
CA LYS A 99 -7.87 -5.38 1.90
C LYS A 99 -6.70 -4.78 2.66
N TYR A 100 -5.53 -4.82 2.01
CA TYR A 100 -4.29 -4.27 2.52
C TYR A 100 -3.94 -2.96 1.82
N VAL A 101 -3.26 -2.09 2.54
CA VAL A 101 -2.79 -0.79 2.06
C VAL A 101 -1.35 -0.57 2.49
N TYR A 102 -0.63 0.23 1.71
CA TYR A 102 0.60 0.87 2.15
C TYR A 102 0.28 2.22 2.74
N VAL A 103 0.82 2.50 3.92
CA VAL A 103 0.60 3.75 4.65
C VAL A 103 1.94 4.38 4.92
N PHE A 104 2.10 5.61 4.46
CA PHE A 104 3.28 6.42 4.71
C PHE A 104 2.90 7.65 5.50
N ILE A 105 3.66 7.94 6.55
CA ILE A 105 3.48 9.15 7.36
C ILE A 105 4.85 9.75 7.64
N SER A 106 4.97 11.06 7.51
CA SER A 106 6.19 11.79 7.82
C SER A 106 5.84 13.02 8.65
N PHE A 107 6.49 13.15 9.81
CA PHE A 107 6.37 14.27 10.73
C PHE A 107 7.66 15.07 10.74
N LYS A 108 7.53 16.39 10.79
CA LYS A 108 8.64 17.32 10.95
C LYS A 108 8.31 18.25 12.10
N ASP A 109 9.09 18.13 13.15
CA ASP A 109 9.02 19.01 14.30
C ASP A 109 9.78 20.30 14.07
N GLU A 110 9.10 21.42 14.24
CA GLU A 110 9.68 22.75 14.27
C GLU A 110 9.46 23.38 15.65
N PRO A 111 10.15 24.49 15.99
CA PRO A 111 10.04 25.08 17.32
C PRO A 111 8.61 25.52 17.69
N LYS A 112 7.80 25.94 16.71
CA LYS A 112 6.44 26.48 16.94
C LYS A 112 5.31 25.57 16.47
N TYR A 113 5.61 24.59 15.64
CA TYR A 113 4.60 23.72 15.05
C TYR A 113 5.18 22.37 14.68
N THR A 114 4.32 21.38 14.51
CA THR A 114 4.64 20.10 13.90
C THR A 114 3.95 20.05 12.54
N SER A 115 4.74 19.89 11.48
CA SER A 115 4.21 19.61 10.14
C SER A 115 4.11 18.11 9.93
N SER A 116 3.11 17.67 9.18
CA SER A 116 2.91 16.26 8.91
C SER A 116 2.36 16.05 7.51
N LYS A 117 2.64 14.90 6.93
CA LYS A 117 2.06 14.46 5.65
C LYS A 117 1.85 12.95 5.68
N TYR A 118 0.84 12.50 4.98
CA TYR A 118 0.56 11.08 4.84
C TYR A 118 0.11 10.73 3.42
N ALA A 119 0.29 9.47 3.07
CA ALA A 119 -0.27 8.87 1.85
C ALA A 119 -0.69 7.42 2.12
N ILE A 120 -1.79 7.02 1.52
CA ILE A 120 -2.37 5.67 1.59
C ILE A 120 -2.51 5.16 0.15
N PHE A 121 -1.92 4.01 -0.14
CA PHE A 121 -1.98 3.37 -1.44
C PHE A 121 -2.64 2.00 -1.33
N ASP A 122 -3.43 1.65 -2.34
CA ASP A 122 -3.98 0.30 -2.47
C ASP A 122 -2.84 -0.69 -2.72
N ALA A 123 -2.76 -1.78 -1.93
CA ALA A 123 -1.64 -2.70 -2.07
C ALA A 123 -1.72 -3.63 -3.30
N THR A 124 -2.87 -3.68 -3.97
CA THR A 124 -3.09 -4.50 -5.18
C THR A 124 -2.88 -3.68 -6.44
N THR A 125 -3.44 -2.47 -6.50
CA THR A 125 -3.38 -1.60 -7.69
C THR A 125 -2.25 -0.58 -7.63
N TYR A 126 -1.64 -0.38 -6.46
CA TYR A 126 -0.63 0.65 -6.17
C TYR A 126 -1.11 2.09 -6.42
N GLN A 127 -2.42 2.29 -6.56
CA GLN A 127 -3.00 3.61 -6.75
C GLN A 127 -3.05 4.37 -5.43
N LEU A 128 -2.76 5.68 -5.49
CA LEU A 128 -2.95 6.58 -4.36
C LEU A 128 -4.46 6.68 -4.08
N MET A 129 -4.86 6.29 -2.87
CA MET A 129 -6.25 6.34 -2.42
C MET A 129 -6.53 7.60 -1.60
N SER A 130 -5.57 8.03 -0.79
CA SER A 130 -5.69 9.24 0.02
C SER A 130 -4.32 9.81 0.33
N SER A 131 -4.25 11.14 0.40
CA SER A 131 -3.07 11.85 0.88
C SER A 131 -3.49 13.12 1.57
N GLY A 132 -2.68 13.56 2.54
CA GLY A 132 -2.90 14.84 3.20
C GLY A 132 -1.59 15.43 3.69
N LYS A 133 -1.61 16.74 3.86
CA LYS A 133 -0.56 17.52 4.50
C LYS A 133 -1.20 18.45 5.52
N ASP A 134 -0.54 18.65 6.63
CA ASP A 134 -1.09 19.43 7.71
C ASP A 134 0.02 20.01 8.61
N TRP A 135 -0.35 20.96 9.46
CA TRP A 135 0.52 21.49 10.51
C TRP A 135 -0.32 21.81 11.76
N GLY A 136 0.28 21.63 12.93
CA GLY A 136 -0.35 21.97 14.22
C GLY A 136 0.60 22.78 15.09
N LEU A 137 0.10 23.78 15.79
CA LEU A 137 0.89 24.54 16.76
C LEU A 137 1.30 23.63 17.93
N LYS A 138 2.50 23.86 18.46
CA LYS A 138 2.92 23.25 19.73
C LYS A 138 2.43 24.15 20.85
N GLU A 139 1.51 23.64 21.65
CA GLU A 139 1.06 24.29 22.90
C GLU A 139 2.18 24.27 23.95
#